data_AF-A0AAE0WWA2-F1
#
_entry.id   AF-A0AAE0WWA2-F1
#
_cell.length_a   1.000
_cell.length_b   1.000
_cell.length_c   1.000
_cell.angle_alpha   90.00
_cell.angle_beta   90.00
_cell.angle_gamma   90.00
#
_symmetry.space_group_name_H-M   'P 1'
#
loop_
_entity.id
_entity.type
_entity.pdbx_description
1 polymer ?
#
loop_
_entity_poly.entity_id
_entity_poly.type
_entity_poly.pdbx_seq_one_letter_code
_entity_poly.pdbx_strand_id
1 'polypeptide(L)'
;MKAPSTALLRAFSPLSTSEAVPWMARGCLAQQQPQQAQFSTTDQRMARKKGGGPKTDMRIKLERQYNSMASACEALRLLDSHGLTAGEREKLGGGMEAEGGGEGRDVGRLYRIAMKKDEVWKGAPIEYARIQTETPGREGWNSGWTR
;
A
#
# COMPACT_ATOMS: atom_id res chain seq x y z
N MET A 1 44.66 48.02 -9.61
CA MET A 1 45.40 47.03 -8.79
C MET A 1 45.09 47.26 -7.33
N LYS A 2 44.36 46.35 -6.69
CA LYS A 2 44.21 46.22 -5.22
C LYS A 2 43.54 44.87 -4.96
N ALA A 3 44.25 43.95 -4.32
CA ALA A 3 43.76 42.63 -3.96
C ALA A 3 43.07 42.69 -2.58
N PRO A 4 41.91 42.05 -2.38
CA PRO A 4 41.43 41.75 -1.04
C PRO A 4 41.95 40.41 -0.53
N SER A 5 42.52 40.50 0.65
CA SER A 5 43.21 39.48 1.45
C SER A 5 42.36 38.25 1.74
N THR A 6 43.01 37.10 1.64
CA THR A 6 42.63 35.81 2.23
C THR A 6 42.78 35.87 3.76
N ALA A 7 41.75 35.49 4.53
CA ALA A 7 41.88 34.81 5.83
C ALA A 7 40.54 34.85 6.60
N LEU A 8 39.83 33.73 6.65
CA LEU A 8 39.03 33.38 7.82
C LEU A 8 39.23 31.90 8.13
N LEU A 9 40.35 31.62 8.80
CA LEU A 9 40.51 30.45 9.66
C LEU A 9 40.25 30.90 11.11
N ARG A 10 39.17 30.41 11.71
CA ARG A 10 38.94 30.32 13.17
C ARG A 10 37.98 29.13 13.37
N ALA A 11 38.39 27.91 13.70
CA ALA A 11 39.29 27.40 14.74
C ALA A 11 38.68 27.53 16.17
N PHE A 12 38.30 26.35 16.70
CA PHE A 12 38.19 25.92 18.11
C PHE A 12 37.01 26.37 19.01
N SER A 13 36.14 25.40 19.33
CA SER A 13 35.41 25.21 20.61
C SER A 13 36.41 25.03 21.79
N PRO A 14 36.07 25.06 23.11
CA PRO A 14 34.80 24.72 23.79
C PRO A 14 34.48 25.59 25.05
N LEU A 15 33.44 25.21 25.82
CA LEU A 15 33.21 25.37 27.27
C LEU A 15 31.83 25.93 27.64
N SER A 16 31.04 25.01 28.21
CA SER A 16 30.00 25.17 29.23
C SER A 16 29.78 26.57 29.81
N THR A 17 28.55 27.06 29.73
CA THR A 17 27.98 27.92 30.78
C THR A 17 26.65 27.32 31.21
N SER A 18 26.63 27.01 32.50
CA SER A 18 25.50 26.55 33.30
C SER A 18 24.52 27.71 33.51
N GLU A 19 23.25 27.49 33.19
CA GLU A 19 22.17 28.20 33.87
C GLU A 19 21.30 27.17 34.59
N ALA A 20 21.56 27.03 35.88
CA ALA A 20 20.70 26.31 36.79
C ALA A 20 19.58 27.25 37.23
N VAL A 21 18.33 26.86 37.00
CA VAL A 21 17.22 27.33 37.84
C VAL A 21 16.68 26.13 38.61
N PRO A 22 16.73 26.16 39.96
CA PRO A 22 16.39 25.05 40.80
C PRO A 22 14.95 25.21 41.28
N TRP A 23 14.10 24.23 41.02
CA TRP A 23 13.08 23.82 42.00
C TRP A 23 12.44 22.49 41.58
N MET A 24 12.37 21.61 42.57
CA MET A 24 11.72 20.31 42.57
C MET A 24 12.51 19.14 41.99
N ALA A 25 13.57 18.82 42.73
CA ALA A 25 13.80 17.45 43.14
C ALA A 25 12.48 16.75 43.51
N ARG A 26 12.26 15.56 42.95
CA ARG A 26 11.85 14.33 43.66
C ARG A 26 11.68 13.18 42.68
N GLY A 27 12.60 12.22 42.78
CA GLY A 27 12.26 10.80 42.75
C GLY A 27 12.36 10.08 41.41
N CYS A 28 13.02 8.92 41.50
CA CYS A 28 12.88 7.75 40.61
C CYS A 28 13.74 7.73 39.34
N LEU A 29 14.98 7.28 39.52
CA LEU A 29 15.68 6.41 38.57
C LEU A 29 14.74 5.25 38.15
N ALA A 30 14.15 5.35 36.96
CA ALA A 30 13.46 4.26 36.30
C ALA A 30 13.90 4.22 34.83
N GLN A 31 14.87 3.33 34.59
CA GLN A 31 15.08 2.54 33.38
C GLN A 31 14.28 2.99 32.14
N GLN A 32 14.97 3.63 31.20
CA GLN A 32 14.47 3.83 29.85
C GLN A 32 14.29 2.47 29.16
N GLN A 33 13.07 1.95 29.21
CA GLN A 33 12.60 0.97 28.23
C GLN A 33 12.10 1.73 26.99
N PRO A 34 12.48 1.32 25.78
CA PRO A 34 11.84 1.83 24.58
C PRO A 34 10.36 1.43 24.62
N GLN A 35 9.49 2.44 24.66
CA GLN A 35 8.06 2.26 24.53
C GLN A 35 7.78 1.84 23.07
N GLN A 36 7.84 0.53 22.83
CA GLN A 36 7.19 -0.05 21.66
C GLN A 36 5.73 0.36 21.75
N ALA A 37 5.29 1.18 20.80
CA ALA A 37 3.89 1.52 20.66
C ALA A 37 3.10 0.22 20.72
N GLN A 38 2.15 0.15 21.66
CA GLN A 38 1.19 -0.94 21.71
C GLN A 38 0.30 -0.82 20.47
N PHE A 39 0.80 -1.35 19.34
CA PHE A 39 0.00 -1.63 18.17
C PHE A 39 -0.96 -2.77 18.55
N SER A 40 -2.00 -2.37 19.26
CA SER A 40 -3.23 -3.09 19.61
C SER A 40 -3.10 -4.62 19.60
N THR A 41 -2.65 -5.18 20.71
CA THR A 41 -3.02 -6.55 21.08
C THR A 41 -4.47 -6.52 21.55
N THR A 42 -5.42 -6.66 20.63
CA THR A 42 -6.75 -7.15 21.00
C THR A 42 -6.73 -8.64 20.77
N ASP A 43 -6.68 -9.40 21.87
CA ASP A 43 -7.03 -10.82 21.89
C ASP A 43 -8.42 -10.98 21.28
N GLN A 44 -8.46 -11.57 20.10
CA GLN A 44 -9.68 -12.08 19.47
C GLN A 44 -10.19 -13.22 20.34
N ARG A 45 -10.97 -12.89 21.39
CA ARG A 45 -11.78 -13.88 22.10
C ARG A 45 -12.79 -14.44 21.10
N MET A 46 -12.41 -15.53 20.44
CA MET A 46 -13.27 -16.31 19.55
C MET A 46 -14.49 -16.78 20.35
N ALA A 47 -15.60 -16.08 20.21
CA ALA A 47 -16.87 -16.50 20.78
C ALA A 47 -17.35 -17.76 20.04
N ARG A 48 -17.03 -18.93 20.60
CA ARG A 48 -17.48 -20.23 20.11
C ARG A 48 -18.97 -20.39 20.44
N LYS A 49 -19.86 -20.11 19.48
CA LYS A 49 -21.28 -20.47 19.59
C LYS A 49 -21.45 -21.93 19.18
N LYS A 50 -22.07 -22.75 20.03
CA LYS A 50 -22.46 -24.14 19.74
C LYS A 50 -23.28 -24.16 18.44
N GLY A 51 -22.71 -24.68 17.35
CA GLY A 51 -23.35 -24.82 16.03
C GLY A 51 -23.12 -23.66 15.03
N GLY A 52 -22.33 -22.64 15.36
CA GLY A 52 -21.97 -21.57 14.42
C GLY A 52 -20.47 -21.57 14.15
N GLY A 53 -20.07 -21.84 12.91
CA GLY A 53 -18.66 -21.74 12.49
C GLY A 53 -18.05 -20.38 12.84
N PRO A 54 -16.71 -20.29 13.00
CA PRO A 54 -16.06 -19.04 13.36
C PRO A 54 -16.39 -17.96 12.33
N LYS A 55 -16.94 -16.83 12.79
CA LYS A 55 -17.06 -15.63 11.97
C LYS A 55 -15.62 -15.15 11.73
N THR A 56 -15.10 -15.45 10.55
CA THR A 56 -13.79 -14.92 10.12
C THR A 56 -13.85 -13.41 10.22
N ASP A 57 -12.93 -12.83 10.99
CA ASP A 57 -12.86 -11.40 11.18
C ASP A 57 -12.85 -10.69 9.83
N MET A 58 -13.65 -9.63 9.71
CA MET A 58 -13.73 -8.87 8.46
C MET A 58 -12.34 -8.34 8.05
N ARG A 59 -11.48 -8.03 9.02
CA ARG A 59 -10.07 -7.67 8.80
C ARG A 59 -9.30 -8.75 8.03
N ILE A 60 -9.41 -10.00 8.47
CA ILE A 60 -8.75 -11.15 7.83
C ILE A 60 -9.25 -11.33 6.39
N LYS A 61 -10.56 -11.13 6.14
CA LYS A 61 -11.09 -11.20 4.76
C LYS A 61 -10.56 -10.09 3.87
N LEU A 62 -10.49 -8.86 4.38
CA LEU A 62 -9.95 -7.71 3.65
C LEU A 62 -8.45 -7.89 3.36
N GLU A 63 -7.68 -8.39 4.31
CA GLU A 63 -6.27 -8.74 4.11
C GLU A 63 -6.10 -9.80 3.01
N ARG A 64 -6.95 -10.83 2.99
CA ARG A 64 -6.94 -11.84 1.92
C ARG A 64 -7.24 -11.23 0.55
N GLN A 65 -8.24 -10.36 0.46
CA GLN A 65 -8.56 -9.65 -0.78
C GLN A 65 -7.39 -8.79 -1.24
N TYR A 66 -6.79 -8.01 -0.34
CA TYR A 66 -5.62 -7.20 -0.62
C TYR A 66 -4.45 -8.05 -1.11
N ASN A 67 -4.12 -9.15 -0.42
CA ASN A 67 -3.02 -10.04 -0.80
C ASN A 67 -3.27 -10.69 -2.17
N SER A 68 -4.51 -11.07 -2.46
CA SER A 68 -4.89 -11.59 -3.78
C SER A 68 -4.70 -10.55 -4.88
N MET A 69 -5.15 -9.31 -4.64
CA MET A 69 -4.99 -8.21 -5.60
C MET A 69 -3.52 -7.83 -5.79
N ALA A 70 -2.73 -7.81 -4.72
CA ALA A 70 -1.29 -7.51 -4.77
C ALA A 70 -0.54 -8.58 -5.57
N SER A 71 -0.83 -9.86 -5.35
CA SER A 71 -0.26 -10.96 -6.12
C SER A 71 -0.59 -10.86 -7.61
N ALA A 72 -1.84 -10.53 -7.96
CA ALA A 72 -2.24 -10.32 -9.35
C ALA A 72 -1.49 -9.13 -9.99
N CYS A 73 -1.29 -8.04 -9.25
CA CYS A 73 -0.54 -6.88 -9.73
C CYS A 73 0.95 -7.21 -9.98
N GLU A 74 1.59 -7.98 -9.10
CA GLU A 74 2.97 -8.44 -9.32
C GLU A 74 3.07 -9.37 -10.53
N ALA A 75 2.06 -10.22 -10.78
CA ALA A 75 2.02 -11.02 -11.99
C ALA A 75 1.99 -10.13 -13.25
N LEU A 76 1.11 -9.12 -13.29
CA LEU A 76 1.04 -8.16 -14.42
C LEU A 76 2.35 -7.41 -14.66
N ARG A 77 3.21 -7.28 -13.64
CA ARG A 77 4.50 -6.59 -13.74
C ARG A 77 5.52 -7.39 -14.58
N LEU A 78 5.37 -8.71 -14.62
CA LEU A 78 6.26 -9.64 -15.32
C LEU A 78 5.75 -10.06 -16.69
N LEU A 79 4.48 -9.78 -17.02
CA LEU A 79 3.89 -10.11 -18.31
C LEU A 79 4.41 -9.18 -19.42
N ASP A 80 4.62 -9.77 -20.59
CA ASP A 80 4.92 -9.09 -21.84
C ASP A 80 3.63 -8.68 -22.61
N SER A 81 3.80 -8.17 -23.83
CA SER A 81 2.70 -7.76 -24.71
C SER A 81 1.77 -8.91 -25.11
N HIS A 82 2.25 -10.16 -25.06
CA HIS A 82 1.50 -11.36 -25.41
C HIS A 82 0.80 -11.98 -24.20
N GLY A 83 0.94 -11.37 -23.02
CA GLY A 83 0.38 -11.90 -21.78
C GLY A 83 1.12 -13.13 -21.26
N LEU A 84 2.38 -13.31 -21.66
CA LEU A 84 3.26 -14.38 -21.18
C LEU A 84 4.39 -13.80 -20.34
N THR A 85 4.90 -14.56 -19.38
CA THR A 85 6.18 -14.24 -18.76
C THR A 85 7.33 -14.62 -19.70
N ALA A 86 8.50 -13.99 -19.52
CA ALA A 86 9.68 -14.28 -20.34
C ALA A 86 10.03 -15.79 -20.37
N GLY A 87 9.95 -16.47 -19.22
CA GLY A 87 10.22 -17.90 -19.14
C GLY A 87 9.12 -18.79 -19.73
N GLU A 88 7.86 -18.36 -19.75
CA GLU A 88 6.77 -19.10 -20.41
C GLU A 88 6.84 -18.97 -21.93
N ARG A 89 7.21 -17.78 -22.42
CA ARG A 89 7.46 -17.55 -23.86
C ARG A 89 8.62 -18.40 -24.38
N GLU A 90 9.69 -18.50 -23.60
CA GLU A 90 10.83 -19.36 -23.90
C GLU A 90 10.42 -20.84 -23.97
N LYS A 91 9.66 -21.32 -22.98
CA LYS A 91 9.14 -22.72 -22.95
C LYS A 91 8.25 -23.06 -24.14
N LEU A 92 7.50 -22.09 -24.65
CA LEU A 92 6.63 -22.28 -25.81
C LEU A 92 7.37 -22.18 -27.16
N GLY A 93 8.70 -22.07 -27.14
CA GLY A 93 9.51 -22.00 -28.36
C GLY A 93 9.41 -20.65 -29.07
N GLY A 94 8.90 -19.60 -28.42
CA GLY A 94 8.83 -18.24 -28.95
C GLY A 94 10.18 -17.50 -28.90
N GLY A 95 11.27 -18.25 -29.03
CA GLY A 95 12.63 -17.73 -29.08
C GLY A 95 13.02 -17.40 -30.52
N MET A 96 13.31 -16.12 -30.75
CA MET A 96 14.08 -15.62 -31.91
C MET A 96 13.34 -15.46 -33.25
N GLU A 97 12.22 -14.73 -33.26
CA GLU A 97 11.89 -13.82 -34.38
C GLU A 97 11.39 -12.50 -33.81
N ALA A 98 12.34 -11.58 -33.57
CA ALA A 98 12.08 -10.21 -33.17
C ALA A 98 11.78 -9.37 -34.43
N GLU A 99 10.63 -9.59 -35.06
CA GLU A 99 10.05 -8.62 -35.99
C GLU A 99 9.04 -7.75 -35.22
N GLY A 100 9.46 -6.55 -34.82
CA GLY A 100 8.57 -5.53 -34.23
C GLY A 100 9.12 -4.91 -32.96
N GLY A 101 9.87 -3.81 -33.11
CA GLY A 101 10.56 -3.10 -32.02
C GLY A 101 9.67 -2.68 -30.85
N GLY A 102 10.02 -3.14 -29.66
CA GLY A 102 9.34 -2.77 -28.41
C GLY A 102 9.86 -3.44 -27.13
N GLU A 103 10.85 -4.34 -27.21
CA GLU A 103 11.13 -5.35 -26.18
C GLU A 103 11.39 -4.85 -24.75
N GLY A 104 11.91 -3.63 -24.56
CA GLY A 104 12.13 -3.06 -23.22
C GLY A 104 10.92 -2.35 -22.61
N ARG A 105 9.95 -1.92 -23.44
CA ARG A 105 8.77 -1.15 -23.00
C ARG A 105 7.52 -2.00 -22.84
N ASP A 106 7.52 -3.23 -23.34
CA ASP A 106 6.31 -4.05 -23.35
C ASP A 106 6.09 -4.79 -22.03
N VAL A 107 7.17 -5.20 -21.35
CA VAL A 107 7.07 -5.82 -20.02
C VAL A 107 6.50 -4.82 -19.00
N GLY A 108 5.49 -5.26 -18.26
CA GLY A 108 4.81 -4.44 -17.25
C GLY A 108 3.97 -3.29 -17.81
N ARG A 109 3.70 -3.26 -19.13
CA ARG A 109 2.79 -2.28 -19.75
C ARG A 109 1.40 -2.34 -19.13
N LEU A 110 0.86 -3.55 -18.96
CA LEU A 110 -0.45 -3.76 -18.34
C LEU A 110 -0.48 -3.28 -16.89
N TYR A 111 0.58 -3.54 -16.11
CA TYR A 111 0.72 -3.02 -14.75
C TYR A 111 0.68 -1.48 -14.71
N ARG A 112 1.43 -0.80 -15.58
CA ARG A 112 1.45 0.67 -15.63
C ARG A 112 0.08 1.25 -16.02
N ILE A 113 -0.64 0.60 -16.94
CA ILE A 113 -2.00 1.01 -17.31
C ILE A 113 -2.96 0.79 -16.14
N ALA A 114 -2.92 -0.36 -15.48
CA ALA A 114 -3.79 -0.70 -14.36
C ALA A 114 -3.59 0.21 -13.14
N MET A 115 -2.37 0.74 -12.94
CA MET A 115 -2.06 1.67 -11.85
C MET A 115 -2.45 3.12 -12.13
N LYS A 116 -2.93 3.45 -13.35
CA LYS A 116 -3.46 4.78 -13.63
C LYS A 116 -4.71 5.02 -12.79
N LYS A 117 -4.81 6.21 -12.21
CA LYS A 117 -5.98 6.65 -11.43
C LYS A 117 -6.90 7.56 -12.24
N ASP A 118 -6.95 7.33 -13.54
CA ASP A 118 -7.79 8.09 -14.44
C ASP A 118 -9.26 7.84 -14.07
N GLU A 119 -10.05 8.90 -13.95
CA GLU A 119 -11.49 8.87 -13.64
C GLU A 119 -11.92 8.24 -12.29
N VAL A 120 -11.00 7.67 -11.51
CA VAL A 120 -11.30 7.08 -10.18
C VAL A 120 -11.98 8.09 -9.25
N TRP A 121 -11.61 9.37 -9.37
CA TRP A 121 -12.16 10.46 -8.56
C TRP A 121 -13.54 10.95 -9.03
N LYS A 122 -14.06 10.46 -10.16
CA LYS A 122 -15.45 10.74 -10.59
C LYS A 122 -16.48 9.96 -9.76
N GLY A 123 -16.03 9.00 -8.95
CA GLY A 123 -16.88 8.18 -8.08
C GLY A 123 -17.41 6.92 -8.75
N ALA A 124 -18.29 6.21 -8.05
CA ALA A 124 -18.98 5.04 -8.57
C ALA A 124 -20.27 5.46 -9.31
N PRO A 125 -20.72 4.71 -10.33
CA PRO A 125 -22.00 4.99 -10.97
C PRO A 125 -23.14 4.96 -9.95
N ILE A 126 -24.06 5.93 -10.04
CA ILE A 126 -25.10 6.16 -9.03
C ILE A 126 -26.07 4.96 -8.93
N GLU A 127 -26.21 4.20 -10.01
CA GLU A 127 -27.02 2.98 -10.07
C GLU A 127 -26.46 1.86 -9.17
N TYR A 128 -25.13 1.81 -8.98
CA TYR A 128 -24.46 0.84 -8.12
C TYR A 128 -24.29 1.33 -6.67
N ALA A 129 -24.36 2.64 -6.43
CA ALA A 129 -24.28 3.21 -5.08
C ALA A 129 -25.61 3.13 -4.29
N ARG A 130 -26.59 2.35 -4.77
CA ARG A 130 -27.89 2.14 -4.10
C ARG A 130 -27.70 1.39 -2.78
N ILE A 131 -28.28 1.94 -1.71
CA ILE A 131 -28.26 1.35 -0.37
C ILE A 131 -29.20 0.14 -0.32
N GLN A 132 -28.88 -0.86 0.51
CA GLN A 132 -29.75 -2.01 0.76
C GLN A 132 -31.07 -1.57 1.41
N THR A 133 -32.19 -2.10 0.92
CA THR A 133 -33.53 -1.91 1.49
C THR A 133 -33.95 -3.15 2.28
N GLU A 134 -34.81 -2.96 3.30
CA GLU A 134 -35.29 -4.06 4.16
C GLU A 134 -36.13 -5.08 3.39
N THR A 135 -37.00 -4.62 2.49
CA THR A 135 -37.79 -5.48 1.60
C THR A 135 -37.49 -5.13 0.14
N PRO A 136 -37.47 -6.13 -0.75
CA PRO A 136 -37.32 -5.87 -2.17
C PRO A 136 -38.57 -5.17 -2.72
N GLY A 137 -38.39 -4.33 -3.74
CA GLY A 137 -39.50 -3.76 -4.50
C GLY A 137 -40.27 -4.82 -5.30
N ARG A 138 -41.42 -4.44 -5.87
CA ARG A 138 -42.23 -5.32 -6.75
C ARG A 138 -41.41 -5.85 -7.93
N GLU A 139 -40.53 -5.01 -8.48
CA GLU A 139 -39.54 -5.39 -9.50
C GLU A 139 -38.14 -5.22 -8.88
N GLY A 140 -37.52 -6.34 -8.48
CA GLY A 140 -36.22 -6.31 -7.79
C GLY A 140 -35.00 -6.14 -8.71
N TRP A 141 -35.15 -6.50 -9.99
CA TRP A 141 -34.09 -6.40 -11.00
C TRP A 141 -34.70 -6.13 -12.38
N ASN A 142 -34.08 -5.25 -13.17
CA ASN A 142 -34.50 -4.96 -14.53
C ASN A 142 -33.80 -5.89 -15.54
N SER A 143 -34.47 -6.95 -15.99
CA SER A 143 -33.96 -7.84 -17.05
C SER A 143 -34.05 -7.25 -18.46
N GLY A 144 -34.85 -6.20 -18.66
CA GLY A 144 -35.04 -5.53 -19.94
C GLY A 144 -34.07 -4.37 -20.20
N TRP A 145 -33.00 -4.24 -19.42
CA TRP A 145 -32.01 -3.19 -19.59
C TRP A 145 -31.31 -3.30 -20.96
N THR A 146 -31.15 -2.17 -21.66
CA THR A 146 -30.49 -2.06 -22.97
C THR A 146 -29.39 -0.99 -22.91
N ARG A 147 -28.34 -1.16 -23.74
CA ARG A 147 -27.12 -0.34 -23.75
C ARG A 147 -27.27 0.94 -24.57
#